data_AF-A0AAU1K6U6-F1
#
_entry.id   AF-A0AAU1K6U6-F1
#
_cell.length_a   1.000
_cell.length_b   1.000
_cell.length_c   1.000
_cell.angle_alpha   90.00
_cell.angle_beta   90.00
_cell.angle_gamma   90.00
#
_symmetry.space_group_name_H-M   'P 1'
#
loop_
_entity.id
_entity.type
_entity.pdbx_description
1 polymer ?
#
loop_
_entity_poly.entity_id
_entity_poly.type
_entity_poly.pdbx_seq_one_letter_code
_entity_poly.pdbx_strand_id
1 'polypeptide(L)'
;MLRTPQLLGRPRTWADRSSRVVRAHPLLTIAVGVVVVALVIFLARAWATRGGDLDEALRLAPAEATRVSFTDWTGIRESVGADLDADSTPEEVHEMIDEAYTKDLTSTSVLPDASGLLQQHFGWSPATLDWELYTQSTEGALMVGHLEDMDADHLVDQLTSMGFTAPEDDPADGGVWDGTLVPFSSFTDSGIDSTISPQLTYIAFLPEDDLILASDGRRYLSDQVESLGDGDLHEPMTDAADRLGDPLSAFVYDGDFTCTEIGLGGASAADQDQADGLVDAAGDINPVAGFAMAAEPNGGVRVAMSFENDDQARTNADTRAKLAVGPAPGQGGTFDERFELGKVAAEDEVVTMQLQPKDGTAVLSDLANGPLLFATC
;
A
#
# COMPACT_ATOMS: atom_id res chain seq x y z
N MET A 1 -52.04 -26.26 -62.21
CA MET A 1 -52.53 -27.46 -62.92
C MET A 1 -51.64 -28.64 -62.57
N LEU A 2 -52.24 -29.62 -61.89
CA LEU A 2 -52.06 -31.07 -62.01
C LEU A 2 -50.68 -31.76 -61.76
N ARG A 3 -50.73 -32.54 -60.66
CA ARG A 3 -50.41 -33.99 -60.56
C ARG A 3 -49.01 -34.43 -60.12
N THR A 4 -48.97 -34.78 -58.83
CA THR A 4 -48.29 -35.94 -58.23
C THR A 4 -48.60 -37.24 -58.99
N PRO A 5 -47.70 -38.23 -58.89
CA PRO A 5 -48.10 -39.45 -58.20
C PRO A 5 -47.06 -39.98 -57.21
N GLN A 6 -47.58 -40.50 -56.09
CA GLN A 6 -46.90 -41.35 -55.13
C GLN A 6 -46.65 -42.74 -55.74
N LEU A 7 -45.52 -43.37 -55.43
CA LEU A 7 -45.46 -44.83 -55.30
C LEU A 7 -44.52 -45.25 -54.15
N LEU A 8 -45.18 -45.97 -53.24
CA LEU A 8 -44.74 -46.73 -52.08
C LEU A 8 -43.50 -47.62 -52.29
N GLY A 9 -42.66 -47.69 -51.24
CA GLY A 9 -41.65 -48.73 -51.06
C GLY A 9 -41.02 -48.71 -49.66
N ARG A 10 -41.63 -49.44 -48.72
CA ARG A 10 -41.00 -49.96 -47.48
C ARG A 10 -41.29 -51.47 -47.44
N PRO A 11 -40.59 -52.31 -46.67
CA PRO A 11 -39.45 -52.05 -45.78
C PRO A 11 -38.28 -53.06 -45.95
N ARG A 12 -37.06 -52.73 -45.49
CA ARG A 12 -36.12 -53.73 -44.97
C ARG A 12 -35.32 -53.15 -43.82
N THR A 13 -35.45 -53.84 -42.71
CA THR A 13 -34.80 -53.68 -41.42
C THR A 13 -33.29 -53.87 -41.53
N TRP A 14 -32.50 -52.95 -40.99
CA TRP A 14 -31.24 -53.30 -40.36
C TRP A 14 -31.13 -52.52 -39.06
N ALA A 15 -31.20 -53.30 -37.98
CA ALA A 15 -30.98 -52.86 -36.63
C ALA A 15 -29.51 -52.42 -36.45
N ASP A 16 -29.30 -51.74 -35.34
CA ASP A 16 -28.03 -51.60 -34.64
C ASP A 16 -27.06 -50.55 -35.18
N ARG A 17 -27.35 -49.29 -34.82
CA ARG A 17 -26.30 -48.32 -34.53
C ARG A 17 -26.43 -47.94 -33.06
N SER A 18 -25.67 -48.65 -32.24
CA SER A 18 -25.49 -48.44 -30.81
C SER A 18 -25.30 -46.95 -30.47
N SER A 19 -26.32 -46.33 -29.89
CA SER A 19 -26.13 -45.11 -29.10
C SER A 19 -25.40 -45.50 -27.82
N ARG A 20 -24.07 -45.35 -27.79
CA ARG A 20 -23.34 -45.34 -26.52
C ARG A 20 -23.74 -44.06 -25.79
N VAL A 21 -24.79 -44.15 -24.99
CA VAL A 21 -25.05 -43.20 -23.92
C VAL A 21 -23.85 -43.36 -22.98
N VAL A 22 -22.93 -42.40 -23.00
CA VAL A 22 -21.89 -42.31 -21.98
C VAL A 22 -22.64 -42.03 -20.68
N ARG A 23 -22.94 -43.09 -19.92
CA ARG A 23 -23.33 -42.96 -18.52
C ARG A 23 -22.14 -42.31 -17.84
N ALA A 24 -22.20 -40.99 -17.64
CA ALA A 24 -21.31 -40.33 -16.71
C ALA A 24 -21.61 -40.92 -15.32
N HIS A 25 -20.86 -41.96 -14.93
CA HIS A 25 -20.01 -41.84 -13.76
C HIS A 25 -20.44 -40.80 -12.72
N PRO A 26 -21.49 -40.94 -11.88
CA PRO A 26 -21.77 -39.94 -10.84
C PRO A 26 -20.54 -39.70 -9.95
N LEU A 27 -19.73 -40.74 -9.73
CA LEU A 27 -18.43 -40.67 -9.08
C LEU A 27 -17.37 -39.89 -9.87
N LEU A 28 -17.37 -39.98 -11.20
CA LEU A 28 -16.46 -39.22 -12.06
C LEU A 28 -16.79 -37.72 -12.01
N THR A 29 -18.08 -37.39 -11.99
CA THR A 29 -18.58 -36.01 -11.92
C THR A 29 -18.23 -35.37 -10.58
N ILE A 30 -18.40 -36.12 -9.47
CA ILE A 30 -18.00 -35.67 -8.13
C ILE A 30 -16.47 -35.50 -8.04
N ALA A 31 -15.69 -36.47 -8.57
CA ALA A 31 -14.24 -36.39 -8.55
C ALA A 31 -13.72 -35.17 -9.35
N VAL A 32 -14.27 -34.91 -10.53
CA VAL A 32 -13.95 -33.71 -11.32
C VAL A 32 -14.34 -32.44 -10.58
N GLY A 33 -15.52 -32.39 -9.95
CA GLY A 33 -15.95 -31.24 -9.14
C GLY A 33 -15.01 -30.95 -7.98
N VAL A 34 -14.58 -31.98 -7.24
CA VAL A 34 -13.62 -31.84 -6.13
C VAL A 34 -12.26 -31.37 -6.62
N VAL A 35 -11.77 -31.88 -7.76
CA VAL A 35 -10.50 -31.44 -8.35
C VAL A 35 -10.56 -30.00 -8.81
N VAL A 36 -11.66 -29.57 -9.45
CA VAL A 36 -11.83 -28.17 -9.88
C VAL A 36 -11.91 -27.23 -8.67
N VAL A 37 -12.66 -27.58 -7.62
CA VAL A 37 -12.72 -26.78 -6.39
C VAL A 37 -11.36 -26.72 -5.70
N ALA A 38 -10.63 -27.83 -5.61
CA ALA A 38 -9.29 -27.86 -5.05
C ALA A 38 -8.31 -27.04 -5.89
N LEU A 39 -8.42 -27.06 -7.23
CA LEU A 39 -7.62 -26.26 -8.14
C LEU A 39 -7.95 -24.77 -8.01
N VAL A 40 -9.22 -24.39 -7.88
CA VAL A 40 -9.63 -23.00 -7.64
C VAL A 40 -9.13 -22.50 -6.29
N ILE A 41 -9.25 -23.31 -5.23
CA ILE A 41 -8.70 -22.97 -3.91
C ILE A 41 -7.17 -22.88 -3.98
N PHE A 42 -6.51 -23.80 -4.68
CA PHE A 42 -5.06 -23.78 -4.84
C PHE A 42 -4.59 -22.58 -5.67
N LEU A 43 -5.29 -22.23 -6.75
CA LEU A 43 -5.00 -21.06 -7.57
C LEU A 43 -5.30 -19.76 -6.84
N ALA A 44 -6.44 -19.67 -6.14
CA ALA A 44 -6.77 -18.51 -5.31
C ALA A 44 -5.77 -18.33 -4.16
N ARG A 45 -5.34 -19.44 -3.53
CA ARG A 45 -4.31 -19.42 -2.50
C ARG A 45 -2.92 -19.13 -3.09
N ALA A 46 -2.60 -19.63 -4.29
CA ALA A 46 -1.35 -19.36 -4.98
C ALA A 46 -1.27 -17.91 -5.47
N TRP A 47 -2.40 -17.33 -5.86
CA TRP A 47 -2.54 -15.92 -6.25
C TRP A 47 -2.45 -15.02 -5.01
N ALA A 48 -3.09 -15.40 -3.90
CA ALA A 48 -2.91 -14.78 -2.59
C ALA A 48 -1.54 -15.07 -1.92
N THR A 49 -0.63 -15.81 -2.57
CA THR A 49 0.75 -16.04 -2.11
C THR A 49 1.80 -15.58 -3.12
N ARG A 50 1.40 -14.92 -4.21
CA ARG A 50 2.31 -13.97 -4.85
C ARG A 50 2.37 -12.80 -3.88
N GLY A 51 3.57 -12.33 -3.55
CA GLY A 51 3.68 -11.13 -2.73
C GLY A 51 2.89 -10.01 -3.40
N GLY A 52 2.08 -9.30 -2.61
CA GLY A 52 1.27 -8.20 -3.11
C GLY A 52 2.13 -7.01 -3.51
N ASP A 53 1.49 -5.93 -3.97
CA ASP A 53 2.17 -4.71 -4.37
C ASP A 53 3.00 -4.10 -3.23
N LEU A 54 2.57 -4.28 -1.97
CA LEU A 54 3.37 -3.92 -0.80
C LEU A 54 4.69 -4.71 -0.75
N ASP A 55 4.65 -6.02 -0.92
CA ASP A 55 5.87 -6.86 -0.87
C ASP A 55 6.83 -6.54 -2.01
N GLU A 56 6.29 -6.09 -3.15
CA GLU A 56 7.07 -5.61 -4.28
C GLU A 56 7.72 -4.27 -3.99
N ALA A 57 6.94 -3.32 -3.50
CA ALA A 57 7.43 -2.01 -3.10
C ALA A 57 8.50 -2.12 -2.00
N LEU A 58 8.30 -2.96 -0.98
CA LEU A 58 9.26 -3.13 0.11
C LEU A 58 10.61 -3.73 -0.34
N ARG A 59 10.63 -4.52 -1.43
CA ARG A 59 11.89 -5.00 -2.04
C ARG A 59 12.72 -3.87 -2.65
N LEU A 60 12.10 -2.73 -2.97
CA LEU A 60 12.76 -1.55 -3.52
C LEU A 60 13.15 -0.55 -2.42
N ALA A 61 12.75 -0.80 -1.16
CA ALA A 61 13.08 0.07 -0.06
C ALA A 61 14.60 0.03 0.24
N PRO A 62 15.26 1.17 0.45
CA PRO A 62 16.66 1.20 0.87
C PRO A 62 16.83 0.50 2.23
N ALA A 63 17.93 -0.23 2.41
CA ALA A 63 18.19 -0.99 3.63
C ALA A 63 18.29 -0.10 4.89
N GLU A 64 18.67 1.17 4.73
CA GLU A 64 18.78 2.16 5.79
C GLU A 64 17.46 2.87 6.12
N ALA A 65 16.36 2.55 5.43
CA ALA A 65 15.07 3.17 5.67
C ALA A 65 14.59 2.82 7.10
N THR A 66 14.32 3.87 7.88
CA THR A 66 13.77 3.73 9.25
C THR A 66 12.25 3.96 9.25
N ARG A 67 11.76 4.63 8.20
CA ARG A 67 10.35 4.90 7.97
C ARG A 67 10.00 4.64 6.52
N VAL A 68 8.94 3.88 6.32
CA VAL A 68 8.38 3.53 5.02
C VAL A 68 6.88 3.79 5.06
N SER A 69 6.36 4.33 3.96
CA SER A 69 4.93 4.46 3.71
C SER A 69 4.63 3.83 2.35
N PHE A 70 3.47 3.19 2.23
CA PHE A 70 3.00 2.57 1.00
C PHE A 70 1.57 3.03 0.73
N THR A 71 1.24 3.26 -0.54
CA THR A 71 -0.09 3.65 -1.00
C THR A 71 -0.42 2.89 -2.29
N ASP A 72 -1.46 2.07 -2.27
CA ASP A 72 -2.02 1.40 -3.44
C ASP A 72 -3.03 2.34 -4.11
N TRP A 73 -2.56 3.08 -5.12
CA TRP A 73 -3.37 4.06 -5.82
C TRP A 73 -4.46 3.39 -6.67
N THR A 74 -4.18 2.22 -7.25
CA THR A 74 -5.19 1.40 -7.95
C THR A 74 -6.32 1.00 -7.01
N GLY A 75 -6.00 0.39 -5.87
CA GLY A 75 -6.99 0.00 -4.86
C GLY A 75 -7.74 1.19 -4.28
N ILE A 76 -7.09 2.34 -4.09
CA ILE A 76 -7.75 3.57 -3.63
C ILE A 76 -8.77 4.05 -4.67
N ARG A 77 -8.39 4.15 -5.95
CA ARG A 77 -9.31 4.53 -7.04
C ARG A 77 -10.53 3.61 -7.08
N GLU A 78 -10.33 2.29 -6.99
CA GLU A 78 -11.42 1.32 -6.93
C GLU A 78 -12.30 1.51 -5.68
N SER A 79 -11.69 1.78 -4.51
CA SER A 79 -12.40 1.91 -3.24
C SER A 79 -13.34 3.12 -3.21
N VAL A 80 -12.99 4.22 -3.88
CA VAL A 80 -13.81 5.42 -4.03
C VAL A 80 -14.68 5.38 -5.29
N GLY A 81 -14.43 4.44 -6.20
CA GLY A 81 -15.20 4.28 -7.44
C GLY A 81 -14.82 5.32 -8.49
N ALA A 82 -13.57 5.80 -8.45
CA ALA A 82 -13.02 6.71 -9.45
C ALA A 82 -12.47 5.91 -10.63
N ASP A 83 -12.93 6.25 -11.83
CA ASP A 83 -12.44 5.71 -13.11
C ASP A 83 -11.56 6.78 -13.74
N LEU A 84 -10.28 6.77 -13.36
CA LEU A 84 -9.30 7.78 -13.76
C LEU A 84 -8.19 7.15 -14.59
N ASP A 85 -7.61 7.97 -15.46
CA ASP A 85 -6.53 7.64 -16.37
C ASP A 85 -5.66 8.87 -16.68
N ALA A 86 -4.72 8.73 -17.62
CA ALA A 86 -3.84 9.82 -18.04
C ALA A 86 -4.56 10.99 -18.72
N ASP A 87 -5.77 10.78 -19.25
CA ASP A 87 -6.58 11.82 -19.90
C ASP A 87 -7.49 12.58 -18.92
N SER A 88 -7.56 12.11 -17.67
CA SER A 88 -8.38 12.71 -16.62
C SER A 88 -7.93 14.13 -16.27
N THR A 89 -8.87 14.97 -15.90
CA THR A 89 -8.61 16.36 -15.52
C THR A 89 -8.03 16.44 -14.10
N PRO A 90 -7.19 17.44 -13.79
CA PRO A 90 -6.66 17.58 -12.44
C PRO A 90 -7.76 17.84 -11.38
N GLU A 91 -8.92 18.38 -11.77
CA GLU A 91 -10.09 18.48 -10.89
C GLU A 91 -10.68 17.10 -10.52
N GLU A 92 -10.75 16.16 -11.47
CA GLU A 92 -11.21 14.78 -11.21
C GLU A 92 -10.23 14.04 -10.28
N VAL A 93 -8.93 14.24 -10.46
CA VAL A 93 -7.90 13.68 -9.56
C VAL A 93 -8.04 14.26 -8.15
N HIS A 94 -8.29 15.57 -8.03
CA HIS A 94 -8.50 16.21 -6.74
C HIS A 94 -9.76 15.71 -6.03
N GLU A 95 -10.87 15.50 -6.75
CA GLU A 95 -12.10 14.91 -6.19
C GLU A 95 -11.85 13.50 -5.65
N MET A 96 -11.11 12.66 -6.38
CA MET A 96 -10.69 11.33 -5.93
C MET A 96 -9.86 11.41 -4.63
N ILE A 97 -8.90 12.33 -4.56
CA ILE A 97 -8.05 12.53 -3.38
C ILE A 97 -8.85 13.01 -2.18
N ASP A 98 -9.82 13.92 -2.36
CA ASP A 98 -10.70 14.41 -1.29
C ASP A 98 -11.58 13.28 -0.72
N GLU A 99 -12.10 12.40 -1.59
CA GLU A 99 -12.86 11.23 -1.17
C GLU A 99 -11.97 10.22 -0.43
N ALA A 100 -10.76 9.96 -0.92
CA ALA A 100 -9.80 9.07 -0.29
C ALA A 100 -9.29 9.62 1.05
N TYR A 101 -9.08 10.95 1.15
CA TYR A 101 -8.74 11.64 2.40
C TYR A 101 -9.86 11.49 3.43
N THR A 102 -11.12 11.64 3.02
CA THR A 102 -12.29 11.43 3.90
C THR A 102 -12.35 10.01 4.45
N LYS A 103 -11.80 9.04 3.71
CA LYS A 103 -11.67 7.63 4.12
C LYS A 103 -10.35 7.29 4.80
N ASP A 104 -9.50 8.29 5.06
CA ASP A 104 -8.21 8.12 5.73
C ASP A 104 -7.21 7.22 4.97
N LEU A 105 -7.16 7.37 3.64
CA LEU A 105 -6.33 6.53 2.75
C LEU A 105 -5.12 7.25 2.15
N THR A 106 -5.05 8.59 2.22
CA THR A 106 -4.01 9.36 1.52
C THR A 106 -2.85 9.81 2.40
N SER A 107 -2.91 9.55 3.71
CA SER A 107 -1.91 10.05 4.67
C SER A 107 -0.53 9.41 4.55
N THR A 108 -0.45 8.29 3.83
CA THR A 108 0.79 7.55 3.54
C THR A 108 1.51 8.08 2.30
N SER A 109 0.87 8.94 1.51
CA SER A 109 1.42 9.44 0.26
C SER A 109 2.00 10.85 0.40
N VAL A 110 3.03 11.16 -0.41
CA VAL A 110 3.60 12.51 -0.57
C VAL A 110 3.07 13.25 -1.81
N LEU A 111 2.15 12.65 -2.57
CA LEU A 111 1.64 13.18 -3.83
C LEU A 111 0.34 14.01 -3.77
N PRO A 112 -0.55 13.91 -2.74
CA PRO A 112 -1.84 14.61 -2.76
C PRO A 112 -1.75 16.10 -3.07
N ASP A 113 -0.81 16.78 -2.43
CA ASP A 113 -0.61 18.23 -2.57
C ASP A 113 -0.09 18.62 -3.97
N ALA A 114 0.62 17.72 -4.66
CA ALA A 114 1.17 17.95 -5.99
C ALA A 114 0.33 17.33 -7.11
N SER A 115 -0.73 16.61 -6.78
CA SER A 115 -1.50 15.76 -7.71
C SER A 115 -2.00 16.47 -8.97
N GLY A 116 -2.50 17.70 -8.83
CA GLY A 116 -2.97 18.48 -9.97
C GLY A 116 -1.84 18.93 -10.89
N LEU A 117 -0.70 19.35 -10.32
CA LEU A 117 0.50 19.70 -11.08
C LEU A 117 1.04 18.47 -11.82
N LEU A 118 1.08 17.32 -11.13
CA LEU A 118 1.51 16.03 -11.65
C LEU A 118 0.65 15.63 -12.86
N GLN A 119 -0.67 15.59 -12.69
CA GLN A 119 -1.62 15.24 -13.75
C GLN A 119 -1.50 16.18 -14.96
N GLN A 120 -1.38 17.49 -14.71
CA GLN A 120 -1.42 18.48 -15.78
C GLN A 120 -0.09 18.59 -16.55
N HIS A 121 1.05 18.42 -15.88
CA HIS A 121 2.35 18.82 -16.41
C HIS A 121 3.41 17.72 -16.41
N PHE A 122 3.30 16.70 -15.56
CA PHE A 122 4.27 15.61 -15.52
C PHE A 122 3.85 14.40 -16.35
N GLY A 123 2.56 14.27 -16.67
CA GLY A 123 2.03 13.12 -17.43
C GLY A 123 1.84 11.86 -16.59
N TRP A 124 1.91 11.98 -15.26
CA TRP A 124 1.60 10.94 -14.29
C TRP A 124 1.04 11.57 -13.03
N SER A 125 0.24 10.84 -12.26
CA SER A 125 -0.29 11.30 -10.96
C SER A 125 -0.86 10.11 -10.17
N PRO A 126 -1.46 10.32 -8.98
CA PRO A 126 -2.31 9.31 -8.33
C PRO A 126 -3.41 8.70 -9.21
N ALA A 127 -3.74 9.30 -10.36
CA ALA A 127 -4.65 8.72 -11.35
C ALA A 127 -4.04 7.57 -12.17
N THR A 128 -2.73 7.57 -12.36
CA THR A 128 -2.02 6.68 -13.29
C THR A 128 -1.04 5.74 -12.61
N LEU A 129 -0.62 6.04 -11.38
CA LEU A 129 0.23 5.16 -10.59
C LEU A 129 -0.55 3.93 -10.15
N ASP A 130 0.11 2.77 -10.15
CA ASP A 130 -0.41 1.58 -9.49
C ASP A 130 -0.24 1.72 -7.98
N TRP A 131 0.98 1.97 -7.56
CA TRP A 131 1.33 2.15 -6.16
C TRP A 131 2.46 3.16 -6.00
N GLU A 132 2.60 3.63 -4.76
CA GLU A 132 3.65 4.53 -4.31
C GLU A 132 4.30 3.99 -3.03
N LEU A 133 5.63 3.99 -3.02
CA LEU A 133 6.46 3.79 -1.85
C LEU A 133 7.13 5.11 -1.50
N TYR A 134 7.11 5.48 -0.23
CA TYR A 134 7.92 6.58 0.30
C TYR A 134 8.79 6.07 1.43
N THR A 135 10.10 6.33 1.38
CA THR A 135 11.04 5.96 2.43
C THR A 135 11.76 7.20 2.97
N GLN A 136 12.15 7.11 4.23
CA GLN A 136 12.92 8.13 4.91
C GLN A 136 13.96 7.47 5.82
N SER A 137 15.16 8.04 5.79
CA SER A 137 16.28 7.68 6.66
C SER A 137 17.02 8.95 7.11
N THR A 138 18.12 8.77 7.85
CA THR A 138 19.03 9.88 8.13
C THR A 138 19.84 10.34 6.91
N GLU A 139 19.87 9.54 5.84
CA GLU A 139 20.64 9.81 4.63
C GLU A 139 19.85 10.58 3.57
N GLY A 140 18.53 10.37 3.52
CA GLY A 140 17.63 11.08 2.61
C GLY A 140 16.21 10.53 2.63
N ALA A 141 15.40 11.02 1.69
CA ALA A 141 14.07 10.49 1.42
C ALA A 141 13.96 10.07 -0.05
N LEU A 142 13.26 8.97 -0.29
CA LEU A 142 13.03 8.42 -1.63
C LEU A 142 11.53 8.19 -1.82
N MET A 143 10.98 8.65 -2.93
CA MET A 143 9.68 8.21 -3.43
C MET A 143 9.94 7.29 -4.63
N VAL A 144 9.24 6.16 -4.67
CA VAL A 144 9.18 5.25 -5.82
C VAL A 144 7.72 5.10 -6.20
N GLY A 145 7.39 5.36 -7.46
CA GLY A 145 6.05 5.12 -8.01
C GLY A 145 6.13 4.14 -9.16
N HIS A 146 5.22 3.18 -9.20
CA HIS A 146 5.07 2.26 -10.33
C HIS A 146 3.93 2.72 -11.24
N LEU A 147 4.18 2.70 -12.54
CA LEU A 147 3.19 2.97 -13.59
C LEU A 147 2.83 1.67 -14.30
N GLU A 148 1.56 1.50 -14.70
CA GLU A 148 1.16 0.30 -15.45
C GLU A 148 1.84 0.22 -16.83
N ASP A 149 2.02 1.37 -17.48
CA ASP A 149 2.64 1.50 -18.80
C ASP A 149 3.42 2.83 -18.88
N MET A 150 4.74 2.81 -18.66
CA MET A 150 5.55 4.02 -18.74
C MET A 150 5.87 4.42 -20.19
N ASP A 151 5.51 5.65 -20.58
CA ASP A 151 6.02 6.30 -21.79
C ASP A 151 7.19 7.24 -21.43
N ALA A 152 8.40 6.68 -21.33
CA ALA A 152 9.59 7.42 -20.94
C ALA A 152 9.89 8.61 -21.87
N ASP A 153 9.66 8.47 -23.18
CA ASP A 153 9.85 9.56 -24.15
C ASP A 153 8.91 10.73 -23.84
N HIS A 154 7.64 10.44 -23.52
CA HIS A 154 6.69 11.45 -23.10
C HIS A 154 7.12 12.15 -21.80
N LEU A 155 7.57 11.38 -20.80
CA LEU A 155 8.02 11.93 -19.51
C LEU A 155 9.24 12.85 -19.67
N VAL A 156 10.20 12.46 -20.51
CA VAL A 156 11.37 13.28 -20.86
C VAL A 156 10.95 14.60 -21.52
N ASP A 157 10.01 14.55 -22.46
CA ASP A 157 9.46 15.74 -23.12
C ASP A 157 8.76 16.66 -22.11
N GLN A 158 7.98 16.11 -21.17
CA GLN A 158 7.30 16.86 -20.12
C GLN A 158 8.31 17.56 -19.20
N LEU A 159 9.26 16.84 -18.61
CA LEU A 159 10.29 17.42 -17.73
C LEU A 159 11.08 18.53 -18.45
N THR A 160 11.45 18.31 -19.71
CA THR A 160 12.13 19.31 -20.54
C THR A 160 11.27 20.55 -20.72
N SER A 161 9.98 20.38 -21.01
CA SER A 161 9.04 21.49 -21.20
C SER A 161 8.82 22.32 -19.94
N MET A 162 8.88 21.67 -18.77
CA MET A 162 8.79 22.30 -17.46
C MET A 162 10.08 23.05 -17.07
N GLY A 163 11.19 22.77 -17.74
CA GLY A 163 12.47 23.40 -17.51
C GLY A 163 13.36 22.66 -16.51
N PHE A 164 13.12 21.37 -16.27
CA PHE A 164 14.10 20.54 -15.58
C PHE A 164 15.40 20.49 -16.37
N THR A 165 16.52 20.43 -15.66
CA THR A 165 17.83 20.23 -16.29
C THR A 165 18.07 18.73 -16.45
N ALA A 166 18.27 18.30 -17.70
CA ALA A 166 18.56 16.91 -18.03
C ALA A 166 19.90 16.43 -17.43
N PRO A 167 20.02 15.14 -17.10
CA PRO A 167 21.29 14.51 -16.74
C PRO A 167 22.30 14.55 -17.91
N GLU A 168 23.59 14.35 -17.61
CA GLU A 168 24.63 14.21 -18.65
C GLU A 168 24.57 12.85 -19.35
N ASP A 169 24.16 11.81 -18.60
CA ASP A 169 23.91 10.46 -19.08
C ASP A 169 22.49 10.34 -19.69
N ASP A 170 22.03 9.12 -19.98
CA ASP A 170 20.76 8.90 -20.69
C ASP A 170 19.57 9.52 -19.92
N PRO A 171 18.87 10.52 -20.51
CA PRO A 171 17.74 11.19 -19.86
C PRO A 171 16.54 10.29 -19.60
N ALA A 172 16.44 9.15 -20.29
CA ALA A 172 15.33 8.21 -20.14
C ALA A 172 15.66 7.01 -19.24
N ASP A 173 16.92 6.81 -18.84
CA ASP A 173 17.36 5.57 -18.19
C ASP A 173 18.34 5.86 -17.04
N GLY A 174 17.78 5.97 -15.83
CA GLY A 174 18.52 6.13 -14.57
C GLY A 174 19.17 7.50 -14.33
N GLY A 175 19.23 8.38 -15.34
CA GLY A 175 19.79 9.71 -15.19
C GLY A 175 18.93 10.64 -14.31
N VAL A 176 19.54 11.32 -13.34
CA VAL A 176 18.83 12.24 -12.43
C VAL A 176 18.59 13.62 -13.05
N TRP A 177 17.32 13.95 -13.25
CA TRP A 177 16.81 15.26 -13.62
C TRP A 177 16.82 16.23 -12.44
N ASP A 178 17.16 17.49 -12.71
CA ASP A 178 17.30 18.54 -11.69
C ASP A 178 16.23 19.63 -11.87
N GLY A 179 15.27 19.67 -10.93
CA GLY A 179 14.17 20.60 -10.87
C GLY A 179 14.44 21.87 -10.06
N THR A 180 15.65 22.09 -9.54
CA THR A 180 15.94 23.19 -8.60
C THR A 180 15.71 24.59 -9.18
N LEU A 181 15.79 24.71 -10.52
CA LEU A 181 15.58 25.97 -11.24
C LEU A 181 14.17 26.10 -11.83
N VAL A 182 13.31 25.09 -11.65
CA VAL A 182 11.97 25.07 -12.21
C VAL A 182 11.09 26.09 -11.46
N PRO A 183 10.48 27.06 -12.16
CA PRO A 183 9.67 28.08 -11.51
C PRO A 183 8.25 27.54 -11.27
N PHE A 184 8.05 26.63 -10.31
CA PHE A 184 6.76 25.95 -10.10
C PHE A 184 5.57 26.91 -9.90
N SER A 185 5.81 28.07 -9.29
CA SER A 185 4.81 29.15 -9.17
C SER A 185 4.26 29.65 -10.51
N SER A 186 4.91 29.39 -11.64
CA SER A 186 4.42 29.76 -12.97
C SER A 186 3.37 28.79 -13.53
N PHE A 187 3.17 27.62 -12.91
CA PHE A 187 2.15 26.64 -13.28
C PHE A 187 0.84 26.80 -12.47
N THR A 188 0.66 27.93 -11.78
CA THR A 188 -0.47 28.23 -10.87
C THR A 188 -1.76 28.67 -11.56
N ASP A 189 -1.82 28.68 -12.89
CA ASP A 189 -2.90 29.33 -13.66
C ASP A 189 -4.28 28.65 -13.52
N SER A 190 -4.37 27.48 -12.89
CA SER A 190 -5.58 26.66 -12.77
C SER A 190 -6.31 26.75 -11.41
N GLY A 191 -5.75 27.41 -10.40
CA GLY A 191 -6.38 27.47 -9.06
C GLY A 191 -6.32 26.16 -8.27
N ILE A 192 -5.53 25.20 -8.74
CA ILE A 192 -5.18 23.95 -8.07
C ILE A 192 -3.85 24.16 -7.32
N ASP A 193 -3.66 23.44 -6.22
CA ASP A 193 -2.52 23.60 -5.32
C ASP A 193 -1.18 23.54 -6.09
N SER A 194 -0.36 24.57 -5.88
CA SER A 194 0.90 24.78 -6.60
C SER A 194 2.13 24.36 -5.80
N THR A 195 1.88 23.64 -4.71
CA THR A 195 2.91 23.32 -3.74
C THR A 195 3.54 22.01 -4.16
N ILE A 196 4.77 22.10 -4.69
CA ILE A 196 5.52 20.89 -4.98
C ILE A 196 6.07 20.30 -3.69
N SER A 197 5.87 19.00 -3.51
CA SER A 197 6.53 18.28 -2.43
C SER A 197 8.05 18.31 -2.65
N PRO A 198 8.90 18.59 -1.64
CA PRO A 198 10.35 18.63 -1.81
C PRO A 198 10.94 17.38 -2.49
N GLN A 199 10.28 16.23 -2.33
CA GLN A 199 10.61 14.95 -2.92
C GLN A 199 10.60 14.97 -4.46
N LEU A 200 9.89 15.89 -5.10
CA LEU A 200 9.83 15.99 -6.56
C LEU A 200 10.89 16.95 -7.14
N THR A 201 11.87 17.36 -6.32
CA THR A 201 12.95 18.26 -6.76
C THR A 201 13.90 17.55 -7.74
N TYR A 202 14.20 16.28 -7.49
CA TYR A 202 15.03 15.45 -8.34
C TYR A 202 14.24 14.21 -8.74
N ILE A 203 14.32 13.84 -10.02
CA ILE A 203 13.53 12.75 -10.60
C ILE A 203 14.44 11.86 -11.46
N ALA A 204 14.23 10.57 -11.40
CA ALA A 204 14.83 9.58 -12.29
C ALA A 204 13.75 8.61 -12.79
N PHE A 205 14.00 8.01 -13.95
CA PHE A 205 13.12 7.03 -14.57
C PHE A 205 13.86 5.72 -14.77
N LEU A 206 13.18 4.60 -14.54
CA LEU A 206 13.65 3.25 -14.84
C LEU A 206 12.60 2.56 -15.73
N PRO A 207 12.68 2.73 -17.06
CA PRO A 207 11.64 2.23 -17.97
C PRO A 207 11.59 0.71 -18.10
N GLU A 208 12.65 -0.01 -17.71
CA GLU A 208 12.63 -1.48 -17.74
C GLU A 208 11.71 -2.07 -16.67
N ASP A 209 11.46 -1.33 -15.59
CA ASP A 209 10.66 -1.73 -14.43
C ASP A 209 9.41 -0.83 -14.24
N ASP A 210 9.15 0.09 -15.18
CA ASP A 210 8.07 1.08 -15.12
C ASP A 210 8.07 1.95 -13.84
N LEU A 211 9.26 2.27 -13.30
CA LEU A 211 9.43 3.02 -12.06
C LEU A 211 9.83 4.48 -12.24
N ILE A 212 9.15 5.37 -11.53
CA ILE A 212 9.58 6.75 -11.29
C ILE A 212 10.19 6.80 -9.89
N LEU A 213 11.39 7.37 -9.79
CA LEU A 213 12.03 7.65 -8.52
C LEU A 213 12.16 9.16 -8.33
N ALA A 214 11.92 9.63 -7.11
CA ALA A 214 12.08 11.04 -6.78
C ALA A 214 12.69 11.23 -5.39
N SER A 215 13.45 12.32 -5.21
CA SER A 215 14.07 12.66 -3.93
C SER A 215 14.23 14.17 -3.75
N ASP A 216 14.43 14.57 -2.51
CA ASP A 216 14.86 15.92 -2.13
C ASP A 216 16.39 16.11 -2.25
N GLY A 217 17.16 15.05 -2.54
CA GLY A 217 18.61 15.07 -2.65
C GLY A 217 19.15 14.39 -3.92
N ARG A 218 19.77 15.16 -4.82
CA ARG A 218 20.34 14.65 -6.09
C ARG A 218 21.29 13.46 -5.92
N ARG A 219 22.23 13.59 -4.98
CA ARG A 219 23.25 12.56 -4.74
C ARG A 219 22.60 11.31 -4.18
N TYR A 220 21.70 11.48 -3.21
CA TYR A 220 20.97 10.36 -2.62
C TYR A 220 20.17 9.61 -3.70
N LEU A 221 19.40 10.31 -4.53
CA LEU A 221 18.67 9.69 -5.64
C LEU A 221 19.59 8.93 -6.61
N SER A 222 20.73 9.51 -6.98
CA SER A 222 21.71 8.84 -7.84
C SER A 222 22.24 7.55 -7.22
N ASP A 223 22.58 7.57 -5.94
CA ASP A 223 23.09 6.40 -5.21
C ASP A 223 21.97 5.32 -5.11
N GLN A 224 20.71 5.72 -4.93
CA GLN A 224 19.56 4.81 -4.89
C GLN A 224 19.23 4.18 -6.24
N VAL A 225 19.29 4.95 -7.34
CA VAL A 225 19.11 4.40 -8.69
C VAL A 225 20.13 3.29 -8.99
N GLU A 226 21.38 3.46 -8.56
CA GLU A 226 22.46 2.48 -8.79
C GLU A 226 22.33 1.21 -7.94
N SER A 227 21.59 1.26 -6.83
CA SER A 227 21.49 0.18 -5.83
C SER A 227 20.06 -0.27 -5.55
N LEU A 228 19.11 0.15 -6.38
CA LEU A 228 17.69 -0.15 -6.19
C LEU A 228 17.47 -1.67 -6.18
N GLY A 229 16.80 -2.16 -5.15
CA GLY A 229 16.54 -3.60 -4.99
C GLY A 229 17.72 -4.44 -4.50
N ASP A 230 18.90 -3.85 -4.29
CA ASP A 230 20.04 -4.55 -3.66
C ASP A 230 19.98 -4.53 -2.13
N GLY A 231 19.13 -3.67 -1.56
CA GLY A 231 18.94 -3.51 -0.13
C GLY A 231 17.88 -4.44 0.44
N ASP A 232 18.15 -5.02 1.61
CA ASP A 232 17.14 -5.70 2.42
C ASP A 232 16.75 -4.76 3.57
N LEU A 233 15.46 -4.42 3.65
CA LEU A 233 14.90 -3.71 4.81
C LEU A 233 15.14 -4.54 6.09
N HIS A 234 15.25 -3.86 7.22
CA HIS A 234 15.49 -4.51 8.51
C HIS A 234 14.44 -5.61 8.79
N GLU A 235 14.88 -6.84 9.09
CA GLU A 235 14.03 -8.04 9.19
C GLU A 235 12.79 -7.85 10.10
N PRO A 236 12.90 -7.28 11.32
CA PRO A 236 11.74 -6.91 12.12
C PRO A 236 10.69 -6.01 11.43
N MET A 237 11.10 -5.12 10.51
CA MET A 237 10.15 -4.30 9.75
C MET A 237 9.40 -5.15 8.72
N THR A 238 10.11 -6.00 7.98
CA THR A 238 9.50 -6.91 7.01
C THR A 238 8.58 -7.92 7.71
N ASP A 239 8.99 -8.47 8.85
CA ASP A 239 8.15 -9.38 9.65
C ASP A 239 6.83 -8.75 10.08
N ALA A 240 6.84 -7.46 10.43
CA ALA A 240 5.63 -6.72 10.75
C ALA A 240 4.78 -6.46 9.50
N ALA A 241 5.42 -6.03 8.40
CA ALA A 241 4.74 -5.73 7.14
C ALA A 241 4.07 -6.96 6.50
N ASP A 242 4.71 -8.13 6.56
CA ASP A 242 4.19 -9.41 6.07
C ASP A 242 2.84 -9.79 6.70
N ARG A 243 2.50 -9.22 7.87
CA ARG A 243 1.21 -9.45 8.54
C ARG A 243 0.09 -8.54 8.05
N LEU A 244 0.39 -7.54 7.22
CA LEU A 244 -0.59 -6.59 6.69
C LEU A 244 -1.43 -7.18 5.54
N GLY A 245 -0.86 -8.06 4.72
CA GLY A 245 -1.49 -8.57 3.51
C GLY A 245 -1.42 -7.54 2.39
N ASP A 246 -2.53 -7.29 1.70
CA ASP A 246 -2.64 -6.31 0.60
C ASP A 246 -3.42 -5.06 1.08
N PRO A 247 -2.76 -4.09 1.74
CA PRO A 247 -3.42 -2.89 2.22
C PRO A 247 -3.59 -1.83 1.14
N LEU A 248 -4.54 -0.91 1.35
CA LEU A 248 -4.67 0.29 0.53
C LEU A 248 -3.61 1.35 0.87
N SER A 249 -3.23 1.41 2.13
CA SER A 249 -2.31 2.41 2.68
C SER A 249 -1.61 1.80 3.87
N ALA A 250 -0.28 1.92 3.99
CA ALA A 250 0.47 1.41 5.12
C ALA A 250 1.62 2.33 5.56
N PHE A 251 1.94 2.26 6.85
CA PHE A 251 3.18 2.74 7.44
C PHE A 251 3.96 1.56 8.00
N VAL A 252 5.28 1.54 7.80
CA VAL A 252 6.21 0.55 8.35
C VAL A 252 7.42 1.28 8.92
N TYR A 253 7.69 1.10 10.22
CA TYR A 253 8.74 1.79 10.95
C TYR A 253 9.67 0.79 11.63
N ASP A 254 10.94 1.16 11.78
CA ASP A 254 11.86 0.42 12.64
C ASP A 254 11.51 0.63 14.13
N GLY A 255 12.12 -0.21 14.98
CA GLY A 255 11.90 -0.15 16.42
C GLY A 255 12.37 1.16 17.06
N ASP A 256 13.52 1.69 16.64
CA ASP A 256 14.11 2.90 17.24
C ASP A 256 13.24 4.13 16.96
N PHE A 257 12.76 4.30 15.72
CA PHE A 257 11.81 5.31 15.31
C PHE A 257 10.49 5.13 16.05
N THR A 258 9.96 3.90 16.11
CA THR A 258 8.72 3.62 16.84
C THR A 258 8.83 4.01 18.31
N CYS A 259 9.89 3.59 19.00
CA CYS A 259 10.07 3.90 20.42
C CYS A 259 10.31 5.40 20.69
N THR A 260 10.94 6.12 19.75
CA THR A 260 11.32 7.53 19.93
C THR A 260 10.21 8.51 19.52
N GLU A 261 9.63 8.31 18.34
CA GLU A 261 8.69 9.26 17.71
C GLU A 261 7.23 8.86 17.93
N ILE A 262 6.96 7.54 17.95
CA ILE A 262 5.61 7.00 18.17
C ILE A 262 5.39 6.62 19.64
N GLY A 263 6.44 6.37 20.40
CA GLY A 263 6.37 6.11 21.84
C GLY A 263 5.97 7.34 22.65
N LEU A 264 5.82 7.15 23.96
CA LEU A 264 5.46 8.24 24.89
C LEU A 264 6.66 9.06 25.37
N GLY A 265 7.87 8.77 24.89
CA GLY A 265 9.10 9.46 25.30
C GLY A 265 9.07 10.97 25.07
N GLY A 266 8.38 11.42 24.01
CA GLY A 266 8.18 12.85 23.70
C GLY A 266 6.95 13.51 24.34
N ALA A 267 6.10 12.75 25.04
CA ALA A 267 4.85 13.26 25.61
C ALA A 267 5.07 14.15 26.84
N SER A 268 4.01 14.82 27.30
CA SER A 268 4.10 15.64 28.52
C SER A 268 4.32 14.76 29.76
N ALA A 269 4.92 15.31 30.82
CA ALA A 269 5.13 14.57 32.07
C ALA A 269 3.83 14.01 32.67
N ALA A 270 2.70 14.72 32.48
CA ALA A 270 1.40 14.24 32.95
C ALA A 270 0.88 13.04 32.13
N ASP A 271 1.13 13.05 30.81
CA ASP A 271 0.79 11.92 29.93
C ASP A 271 1.67 10.70 30.23
N GLN A 272 2.95 10.92 30.51
CA GLN A 272 3.89 9.87 30.92
C GLN A 272 3.48 9.25 32.26
N ASP A 273 3.20 10.07 33.29
CA ASP A 273 2.72 9.59 34.59
C ASP A 273 1.42 8.78 34.46
N GLN A 274 0.51 9.22 33.58
CA GLN A 274 -0.73 8.49 33.31
C GLN A 274 -0.44 7.15 32.60
N ALA A 275 0.44 7.16 31.60
CA ALA A 275 0.84 5.97 30.86
C ALA A 275 1.52 4.93 31.75
N ASP A 276 2.43 5.34 32.64
CA ASP A 276 3.08 4.46 33.61
C ASP A 276 2.05 3.71 34.44
N GLY A 277 1.02 4.41 34.94
CA GLY A 277 -0.06 3.78 35.70
C GLY A 277 -0.91 2.81 34.87
N LEU A 278 -1.07 3.05 33.56
CA LEU A 278 -1.78 2.15 32.65
C LEU A 278 -0.94 0.91 32.30
N VAL A 279 0.37 1.08 32.07
CA VAL A 279 1.31 -0.01 31.84
C VAL A 279 1.41 -0.90 33.07
N ASP A 280 1.59 -0.33 34.27
CA ASP A 280 1.60 -1.06 35.55
C ASP A 280 0.34 -1.91 35.76
N ALA A 281 -0.82 -1.43 35.29
CA ALA A 281 -2.08 -2.15 35.37
C ALA A 281 -2.24 -3.22 34.28
N ALA A 282 -1.65 -3.00 33.10
CA ALA A 282 -1.77 -3.89 31.94
C ALA A 282 -0.85 -5.12 32.04
N GLY A 283 0.41 -4.91 32.46
CA GLY A 283 1.44 -5.95 32.54
C GLY A 283 2.76 -5.51 31.91
N ASP A 284 3.69 -6.46 31.77
CA ASP A 284 5.00 -6.20 31.18
C ASP A 284 4.86 -5.80 29.70
N ILE A 285 5.67 -4.81 29.29
CA ILE A 285 5.85 -4.40 27.89
C ILE A 285 7.30 -4.65 27.47
N ASN A 286 7.50 -4.92 26.18
CA ASN A 286 8.84 -5.02 25.58
C ASN A 286 8.97 -3.98 24.46
N PRO A 287 10.19 -3.49 24.18
CA PRO A 287 10.44 -2.63 23.02
C PRO A 287 9.99 -3.31 21.72
N VAL A 288 9.40 -2.51 20.83
CA VAL A 288 9.04 -2.96 19.48
C VAL A 288 10.32 -3.02 18.64
N ALA A 289 10.52 -4.08 17.87
CA ALA A 289 11.64 -4.21 16.95
C ALA A 289 11.29 -3.68 15.54
N GLY A 290 10.02 -3.78 15.14
CA GLY A 290 9.46 -3.21 13.93
C GLY A 290 7.94 -3.04 14.08
N PHE A 291 7.41 -1.99 13.47
CA PHE A 291 6.01 -1.59 13.60
C PHE A 291 5.41 -1.43 12.22
N ALA A 292 4.20 -1.92 12.00
CA ALA A 292 3.44 -1.67 10.80
C ALA A 292 1.97 -1.37 11.12
N MET A 293 1.38 -0.45 10.37
CA MET A 293 -0.05 -0.14 10.46
C MET A 293 -0.60 0.10 9.07
N ALA A 294 -1.79 -0.46 8.77
CA ALA A 294 -2.35 -0.34 7.44
C ALA A 294 -3.88 -0.24 7.42
N ALA A 295 -4.40 0.54 6.47
CA ALA A 295 -5.81 0.53 6.10
C ALA A 295 -6.10 -0.65 5.18
N GLU A 296 -7.07 -1.47 5.57
CA GLU A 296 -7.52 -2.64 4.82
C GLU A 296 -8.65 -2.25 3.84
N PRO A 297 -8.80 -2.94 2.70
CA PRO A 297 -9.87 -2.67 1.73
C PRO A 297 -11.31 -2.77 2.29
N ASN A 298 -11.49 -3.45 3.42
CA ASN A 298 -12.77 -3.58 4.11
C ASN A 298 -13.09 -2.40 5.05
N GLY A 299 -12.21 -1.39 5.13
CA GLY A 299 -12.31 -0.24 6.04
C GLY A 299 -11.83 -0.50 7.47
N GLY A 300 -11.20 -1.66 7.72
CA GLY A 300 -10.49 -1.94 8.96
C GLY A 300 -9.09 -1.32 8.97
N VAL A 301 -8.48 -1.25 10.13
CA VAL A 301 -7.05 -0.94 10.28
C VAL A 301 -6.37 -2.12 10.97
N ARG A 302 -5.25 -2.57 10.40
CA ARG A 302 -4.43 -3.62 10.99
C ARG A 302 -3.14 -3.01 11.55
N VAL A 303 -2.78 -3.40 12.76
CA VAL A 303 -1.47 -3.10 13.36
C VAL A 303 -0.69 -4.41 13.49
N ALA A 304 0.60 -4.36 13.19
CA ALA A 304 1.55 -5.43 13.43
C ALA A 304 2.77 -4.89 14.17
N MET A 305 3.26 -5.63 15.16
CA MET A 305 4.42 -5.28 15.97
C MET A 305 5.31 -6.50 16.12
N SER A 306 6.53 -6.45 15.59
CA SER A 306 7.54 -7.48 15.79
C SER A 306 8.33 -7.24 17.08
N PHE A 307 8.78 -8.32 17.70
CA PHE A 307 9.53 -8.35 18.95
C PHE A 307 10.76 -9.24 18.78
N GLU A 308 11.65 -9.24 19.78
CA GLU A 308 12.89 -10.04 19.74
C GLU A 308 12.64 -11.56 19.76
N ASN A 309 11.47 -12.01 20.23
CA ASN A 309 11.11 -13.43 20.30
C ASN A 309 9.61 -13.65 20.57
N ASP A 310 9.16 -14.88 20.31
CA ASP A 310 7.82 -15.40 20.57
C ASP A 310 7.26 -15.11 21.97
N ASP A 311 8.10 -15.22 23.02
CA ASP A 311 7.64 -15.08 24.39
C ASP A 311 7.33 -13.60 24.72
N GLN A 312 8.13 -12.67 24.17
CA GLN A 312 7.81 -11.24 24.19
C GLN A 312 6.54 -10.95 23.40
N ALA A 313 6.37 -11.51 22.20
CA ALA A 313 5.17 -11.31 21.40
C ALA A 313 3.90 -11.79 22.13
N ARG A 314 3.92 -12.99 22.73
CA ARG A 314 2.78 -13.50 23.53
C ARG A 314 2.45 -12.62 24.72
N THR A 315 3.46 -12.16 25.46
CA THR A 315 3.28 -11.25 26.59
C THR A 315 2.68 -9.93 26.13
N ASN A 316 3.21 -9.36 25.04
CA ASN A 316 2.76 -8.07 24.50
C ASN A 316 1.38 -8.15 23.84
N ALA A 317 0.95 -9.30 23.31
CA ALA A 317 -0.42 -9.46 22.83
C ALA A 317 -1.44 -9.21 23.95
N ASP A 318 -1.24 -9.82 25.12
CA ASP A 318 -2.13 -9.65 26.27
C ASP A 318 -2.03 -8.25 26.89
N THR A 319 -0.82 -7.72 27.06
CA THR A 319 -0.60 -6.40 27.65
C THR A 319 -1.12 -5.30 26.72
N ARG A 320 -0.71 -5.30 25.44
CA ARG A 320 -1.04 -4.23 24.51
C ARG A 320 -2.51 -4.27 24.07
N ALA A 321 -3.19 -5.43 24.11
CA ALA A 321 -4.65 -5.48 23.96
C ALA A 321 -5.39 -4.67 25.04
N LYS A 322 -4.86 -4.62 26.28
CA LYS A 322 -5.43 -3.77 27.35
C LYS A 322 -5.11 -2.30 27.14
N LEU A 323 -3.91 -1.99 26.62
CA LEU A 323 -3.46 -0.62 26.37
C LEU A 323 -4.11 0.01 25.14
N ALA A 324 -4.61 -0.80 24.21
CA ALA A 324 -5.36 -0.34 23.04
C ALA A 324 -6.84 0.00 23.35
N VAL A 325 -7.21 0.05 24.63
CA VAL A 325 -8.56 0.36 25.11
C VAL A 325 -8.46 1.38 26.25
N GLY A 326 -9.39 2.32 26.31
CA GLY A 326 -9.43 3.34 27.36
C GLY A 326 -8.60 4.60 27.02
N PRO A 327 -8.03 5.29 28.04
CA PRO A 327 -7.36 6.56 27.84
C PRO A 327 -6.21 6.51 26.84
N ALA A 328 -6.11 7.54 25.99
CA ALA A 328 -5.05 7.72 25.00
C ALA A 328 -4.14 8.90 25.39
N PRO A 329 -3.23 8.72 26.38
CA PRO A 329 -2.31 9.77 26.81
C PRO A 329 -1.47 10.28 25.62
N GLY A 330 -1.24 11.59 25.56
CA GLY A 330 -0.54 12.22 24.45
C GLY A 330 -1.37 12.46 23.18
N GLN A 331 -2.54 11.81 23.02
CA GLN A 331 -3.43 12.02 21.86
C GLN A 331 -4.76 12.68 22.22
N GLY A 332 -5.11 12.71 23.51
CA GLY A 332 -6.40 13.23 23.99
C GLY A 332 -7.56 12.26 23.75
N GLY A 333 -8.53 12.29 24.67
CA GLY A 333 -9.69 11.38 24.65
C GLY A 333 -9.31 9.92 24.98
N THR A 334 -10.01 8.99 24.35
CA THR A 334 -9.85 7.54 24.54
C THR A 334 -9.74 6.81 23.20
N PHE A 335 -9.08 5.65 23.17
CA PHE A 335 -9.05 4.79 21.99
C PHE A 335 -10.45 4.27 21.62
N ASP A 336 -11.30 4.01 22.62
CA ASP A 336 -12.68 3.58 22.41
C ASP A 336 -13.54 4.61 21.68
N GLU A 337 -13.16 5.89 21.66
CA GLU A 337 -13.87 6.90 20.85
C GLU A 337 -13.50 6.82 19.37
N ARG A 338 -12.36 6.17 19.05
CA ARG A 338 -11.77 6.12 17.71
C ARG A 338 -12.02 4.81 17.00
N PHE A 339 -11.85 3.69 17.69
CA PHE A 339 -12.03 2.37 17.10
C PHE A 339 -12.59 1.37 18.09
N GLU A 340 -13.11 0.25 17.57
CA GLU A 340 -13.38 -0.95 18.33
C GLU A 340 -12.21 -1.92 18.16
N LEU A 341 -11.62 -2.38 19.27
CA LEU A 341 -10.56 -3.38 19.23
C LEU A 341 -11.14 -4.76 18.91
N GLY A 342 -10.70 -5.32 17.79
CA GLY A 342 -11.01 -6.66 17.34
C GLY A 342 -10.04 -7.71 17.89
N LYS A 343 -9.67 -8.67 17.03
CA LYS A 343 -8.76 -9.74 17.41
C LYS A 343 -7.35 -9.18 17.66
N VAL A 344 -6.75 -9.58 18.78
CA VAL A 344 -5.32 -9.45 19.05
C VAL A 344 -4.72 -10.85 19.13
N ALA A 345 -3.61 -11.09 18.43
CA ALA A 345 -2.95 -12.38 18.43
C ALA A 345 -1.43 -12.23 18.26
N ALA A 346 -0.69 -13.10 18.95
CA ALA A 346 0.73 -13.32 18.69
C ALA A 346 0.91 -14.57 17.82
N GLU A 347 1.62 -14.42 16.71
CA GLU A 347 2.06 -15.51 15.85
C GLU A 347 3.55 -15.31 15.58
N ASP A 348 4.36 -16.31 15.92
CA ASP A 348 5.82 -16.19 15.95
C ASP A 348 6.23 -14.97 16.80
N GLU A 349 7.11 -14.12 16.30
CA GLU A 349 7.63 -12.93 16.98
C GLU A 349 6.75 -11.69 16.76
N VAL A 350 5.58 -11.83 16.12
CA VAL A 350 4.74 -10.69 15.72
C VAL A 350 3.37 -10.70 16.41
N VAL A 351 2.99 -9.55 16.97
CA VAL A 351 1.64 -9.27 17.47
C VAL A 351 0.85 -8.56 16.39
N THR A 352 -0.34 -9.06 16.08
CA THR A 352 -1.31 -8.41 15.20
C THR A 352 -2.51 -7.92 15.99
N MET A 353 -3.04 -6.75 15.61
CA MET A 353 -4.27 -6.17 16.15
C MET A 353 -5.17 -5.71 15.02
N GLN A 354 -6.45 -6.06 15.11
CA GLN A 354 -7.49 -5.53 14.24
C GLN A 354 -8.18 -4.38 14.95
N LEU A 355 -8.19 -3.21 14.33
CA LEU A 355 -8.91 -2.04 14.77
C LEU A 355 -10.05 -1.80 13.78
N GLN A 356 -11.26 -1.62 14.28
CA GLN A 356 -12.39 -1.19 13.45
C GLN A 356 -12.63 0.29 13.69
N PRO A 357 -12.23 1.19 12.78
CA PRO A 357 -12.53 2.62 12.90
C PRO A 357 -14.01 2.88 13.11
N LYS A 358 -14.32 3.90 13.91
CA LYS A 358 -15.68 4.41 14.07
C LYS A 358 -15.97 5.44 12.98
N ASP A 359 -17.25 5.68 12.70
CA ASP A 359 -17.64 6.63 11.67
C ASP A 359 -17.03 8.02 11.93
N GLY A 360 -16.31 8.54 10.92
CA GLY A 360 -15.71 9.87 10.96
C GLY A 360 -14.38 9.96 11.73
N THR A 361 -13.72 8.84 12.02
CA THR A 361 -12.41 8.82 12.68
C THR A 361 -11.31 8.42 11.69
N ALA A 362 -10.21 9.17 11.66
CA ALA A 362 -9.06 8.91 10.80
C ALA A 362 -7.98 8.13 11.56
N VAL A 363 -8.28 6.86 11.86
CA VAL A 363 -7.43 6.02 12.74
C VAL A 363 -6.01 5.81 12.20
N LEU A 364 -5.84 5.58 10.90
CA LEU A 364 -4.51 5.41 10.31
C LEU A 364 -3.71 6.72 10.45
N SER A 365 -4.25 7.86 10.01
CA SER A 365 -3.58 9.16 10.12
C SER A 365 -3.28 9.55 11.57
N ASP A 366 -4.27 9.39 12.46
CA ASP A 366 -4.20 9.81 13.86
C ASP A 366 -3.13 9.03 14.63
N LEU A 367 -2.97 7.75 14.32
CA LEU A 367 -2.07 6.86 15.06
C LEU A 367 -0.69 6.73 14.41
N ALA A 368 -0.53 7.14 13.16
CA ALA A 368 0.75 7.07 12.45
C ALA A 368 1.75 8.15 12.85
N ASN A 369 1.28 9.24 13.46
CA ASN A 369 2.09 10.41 13.81
C ASN A 369 1.77 10.91 15.22
N GLY A 370 2.35 10.27 16.24
CA GLY A 370 2.28 10.76 17.61
C GLY A 370 2.28 9.65 18.67
N PRO A 371 2.26 10.03 19.96
CA PRO A 371 2.43 9.10 21.07
C PRO A 371 1.33 8.05 21.10
N LEU A 372 1.69 6.78 21.02
CA LEU A 372 0.77 5.65 20.93
C LEU A 372 1.04 4.68 22.07
N LEU A 373 0.16 4.70 23.08
CA LEU A 373 0.35 3.94 24.31
C LEU A 373 0.59 2.44 24.08
N PHE A 374 -0.17 1.82 23.17
CA PHE A 374 -0.01 0.39 22.89
C PHE A 374 1.16 0.09 21.95
N ALA A 375 1.82 1.10 21.37
CA ALA A 375 3.07 0.97 20.62
C ALA A 375 4.31 1.29 21.48
N THR A 376 4.13 1.78 22.73
CA THR A 376 5.23 2.32 23.55
C THR A 376 6.34 1.33 23.86
N CYS A 377 7.47 1.92 24.18
CA CYS A 377 8.67 1.39 24.80
C CYS A 377 8.98 2.30 26.01
#